data_AF-A0A3F2RV53-F1
#
_entry.id   AF-A0A3F2RV53-F1
#
_cell.length_a   1.000
_cell.length_b   1.000
_cell.length_c   1.000
_cell.angle_alpha   90.00
_cell.angle_beta   90.00
_cell.angle_gamma   90.00
#
_symmetry.space_group_name_H-M   'P 1'
#
loop_
_entity.id
_entity.type
_entity.pdbx_description
1 polymer ?
#
loop_
_entity_poly.entity_id
_entity_poly.type
_entity_poly.pdbx_seq_one_letter_code
_entity_poly.pdbx_strand_id
1 'polypeptide(L)'
;MVAMNVTTPPRQRRSRVTRLAGKDIAGVTKIVAQSDLEQIKKRAVILTDEAATRLKQEHDVQQAYSRHESHERKRRMMEKEIEVRARREQSAMEMELEADRKALLTDDEVLRHRHLESLRKINSLAMQAKGYQLCDSLKERQKEREVIESRYSNIHDSIMERDRRRDIQKRKDDEAEAHVKRLEARQVLEEQIAERHKKAIWEEETKAIEAEKILKTYKQYEVEEQKKLEQQREHAKQTMRQVAQTNDHIRKMKEEMVIREKHEEMVAAAYLRKKALEEEAKLQEEDRIRKSKELRTAKLRAQQEKVQDKQAIQDAFRAKKASEEAEMNARLKERLDREKKKAMMQSILQDRKRQESFHAEQANRLRGLDANMDRIGQEQVERVYQHHKALDIAARERDFMHGEQIKQQIESNEQRRMKAKMFEQNDAKFLKKKALKESILAEKVRQNTLHKLEKQGVPEEYLRELSRMTINESNA
;
A
#
# COMPACT_ATOMS: atom_id res chain seq x y z
N MET A 1 -57.11 -11.22 -34.84
CA MET A 1 -57.92 -12.43 -35.09
C MET A 1 -56.96 -13.60 -35.33
N VAL A 2 -56.92 -14.58 -34.43
CA VAL A 2 -56.22 -15.87 -34.64
C VAL A 2 -57.11 -16.95 -34.04
N ALA A 3 -57.41 -18.00 -34.82
CA ALA A 3 -58.40 -19.00 -34.44
C ALA A 3 -57.87 -19.95 -33.35
N MET A 4 -58.56 -20.02 -32.22
CA MET A 4 -58.32 -21.07 -31.22
C MET A 4 -59.05 -22.35 -31.63
N ASN A 5 -58.33 -23.28 -32.26
CA ASN A 5 -58.83 -24.64 -32.49
C ASN A 5 -58.83 -25.42 -31.16
N VAL A 6 -59.90 -25.26 -30.39
CA VAL A 6 -60.17 -26.07 -29.20
C VAL A 6 -60.55 -27.48 -29.65
N THR A 7 -59.59 -28.40 -29.62
CA THR A 7 -59.84 -29.82 -29.87
C THR A 7 -60.71 -30.39 -28.75
N THR A 8 -62.03 -30.42 -28.98
CA THR A 8 -63.00 -30.99 -28.05
C THR A 8 -62.79 -32.51 -27.95
N PRO A 9 -62.82 -33.10 -26.74
CA PRO A 9 -62.74 -34.55 -26.60
C PRO A 9 -64.00 -35.18 -27.21
N PRO A 10 -63.90 -36.39 -27.81
CA PRO A 10 -65.05 -37.05 -28.40
C PRO A 10 -66.11 -37.31 -27.33
N ARG A 11 -67.27 -36.64 -27.46
CA ARG A 11 -68.46 -36.96 -26.66
C ARG A 11 -68.76 -38.44 -26.84
N GLN A 12 -68.54 -39.23 -25.77
CA GLN A 12 -69.08 -40.58 -25.70
C GLN A 12 -70.58 -40.50 -25.99
N ARG A 13 -71.03 -41.17 -27.06
CA ARG A 13 -72.46 -41.35 -27.32
C ARG A 13 -73.04 -42.14 -26.15
N ARG A 14 -73.66 -41.45 -25.20
CA ARG A 14 -74.54 -42.08 -24.21
C ARG A 14 -75.61 -42.84 -24.99
N SER A 15 -75.52 -44.17 -24.98
CA SER A 15 -76.61 -45.02 -25.45
C SER A 15 -77.85 -44.66 -24.64
N ARG A 16 -78.87 -44.12 -25.31
CA ARG A 16 -80.21 -44.01 -24.74
C ARG A 16 -80.76 -45.43 -24.61
N VAL A 17 -80.39 -46.13 -23.54
CA VAL A 17 -81.10 -47.32 -23.09
C VAL A 17 -82.43 -46.85 -22.54
N THR A 18 -83.47 -46.93 -23.38
CA THR A 18 -84.85 -46.74 -22.97
C THR A 18 -85.19 -47.76 -21.88
N ARG A 19 -85.50 -47.28 -20.67
CA ARG A 19 -86.11 -48.11 -19.63
C ARG A 19 -87.59 -48.35 -19.98
N LEU A 20 -87.84 -49.21 -20.95
CA LEU A 20 -89.11 -49.92 -21.06
C LEU A 20 -88.99 -51.17 -20.21
N ALA A 21 -89.36 -51.05 -18.93
CA ALA A 21 -89.52 -52.21 -18.06
C ALA A 21 -90.86 -52.89 -18.39
N GLY A 22 -90.82 -54.20 -18.66
CA GLY A 22 -92.03 -55.03 -18.63
C GLY A 22 -92.82 -55.19 -19.94
N LYS A 23 -92.16 -55.50 -21.06
CA LYS A 23 -92.72 -56.43 -22.07
C LYS A 23 -91.64 -57.08 -22.93
N ASP A 24 -91.97 -58.28 -23.40
CA ASP A 24 -91.28 -59.06 -24.44
C ASP A 24 -89.86 -59.57 -24.12
N ILE A 25 -89.76 -60.49 -23.15
CA ILE A 25 -88.69 -61.50 -23.08
C ILE A 25 -89.27 -62.87 -23.50
N ALA A 26 -89.67 -62.97 -24.76
CA ALA A 26 -89.96 -64.24 -25.42
C ALA A 26 -89.64 -64.12 -26.93
N GLY A 27 -88.64 -64.86 -27.41
CA GLY A 27 -88.53 -65.19 -28.84
C GLY A 27 -87.66 -64.32 -29.77
N VAL A 28 -86.79 -63.41 -29.29
CA VAL A 28 -85.82 -62.72 -30.17
C VAL A 28 -84.41 -63.28 -30.00
N THR A 29 -84.00 -64.15 -30.93
CA THR A 29 -82.63 -64.67 -31.07
C THR A 29 -81.67 -63.56 -31.52
N LYS A 30 -81.13 -62.80 -30.57
CA LYS A 30 -80.02 -61.87 -30.85
C LYS A 30 -78.76 -62.66 -31.17
N ILE A 31 -78.40 -62.71 -32.46
CA ILE A 31 -77.12 -63.26 -32.92
C ILE A 31 -76.02 -62.34 -32.41
N VAL A 32 -75.33 -62.75 -31.34
CA VAL A 32 -74.16 -62.04 -30.83
C VAL A 32 -72.96 -62.42 -31.69
N ALA A 33 -72.30 -61.44 -32.30
CA ALA A 33 -71.08 -61.69 -33.08
C ALA A 33 -70.01 -62.35 -32.19
N GLN A 34 -69.16 -63.21 -32.77
CA GLN A 34 -68.11 -63.89 -31.99
C GLN A 34 -67.17 -62.90 -31.28
N SER A 35 -66.86 -61.76 -31.92
CA SER A 35 -66.12 -60.63 -31.32
C SER A 35 -66.76 -60.11 -30.04
N ASP A 36 -68.09 -60.01 -30.02
CA ASP A 36 -68.85 -59.43 -28.92
C ASP A 36 -69.04 -60.45 -27.81
N LEU A 37 -69.23 -61.72 -28.17
CA LEU A 37 -69.19 -62.86 -27.24
C LEU A 37 -67.82 -62.96 -26.55
N GLU A 38 -66.72 -62.78 -27.28
CA GLU A 38 -65.39 -62.72 -26.70
C GLU A 38 -65.15 -61.48 -25.83
N GLN A 39 -65.60 -60.29 -26.24
CA GLN A 39 -65.53 -59.10 -25.40
C GLN A 39 -66.35 -59.24 -24.12
N ILE A 40 -67.54 -59.83 -24.20
CA ILE A 40 -68.37 -60.13 -23.04
C ILE A 40 -67.67 -61.15 -22.14
N LYS A 41 -67.12 -62.25 -22.68
CA LYS A 41 -66.33 -63.22 -21.92
C LYS A 41 -65.13 -62.56 -21.22
N LYS A 42 -64.34 -61.73 -21.94
CA LYS A 42 -63.18 -61.00 -21.41
C LYS A 42 -63.57 -59.98 -20.32
N ARG A 43 -64.74 -59.34 -20.42
CA ARG A 43 -65.28 -58.40 -19.41
C ARG A 43 -65.97 -59.08 -18.23
N ALA A 44 -66.46 -60.31 -18.40
CA ALA A 44 -67.14 -61.09 -17.37
C ALA A 44 -66.19 -61.90 -16.49
N VAL A 45 -64.88 -61.92 -16.79
CA VAL A 45 -63.87 -62.46 -15.88
C VAL A 45 -63.82 -61.61 -14.62
N ILE A 46 -64.20 -62.20 -13.49
CA ILE A 46 -64.00 -61.60 -12.17
C ILE A 46 -62.50 -61.66 -11.87
N LEU A 47 -61.80 -60.58 -12.22
CA LEU A 47 -60.39 -60.38 -11.89
C LEU A 47 -60.25 -60.21 -10.38
N THR A 48 -59.32 -60.96 -9.79
CA THR A 48 -58.83 -60.66 -8.43
C THR A 48 -58.12 -59.30 -8.44
N ASP A 49 -58.11 -58.60 -7.29
CA ASP A 49 -57.47 -57.26 -7.20
C ASP A 49 -55.99 -57.28 -7.62
N GLU A 50 -55.28 -58.40 -7.36
CA GLU A 50 -53.92 -58.63 -7.83
C GLU A 50 -53.81 -58.73 -9.36
N ALA A 51 -54.74 -59.41 -10.04
CA ALA A 51 -54.74 -59.50 -11.49
C ALA A 51 -55.12 -58.15 -12.14
N ALA A 52 -56.05 -57.40 -11.52
CA ALA A 52 -56.45 -56.08 -11.96
C ALA A 52 -55.32 -55.02 -11.80
N THR A 53 -54.48 -55.14 -10.77
CA THR A 53 -53.32 -54.26 -10.58
C THR A 53 -52.19 -54.59 -11.55
N ARG A 54 -51.89 -55.87 -11.81
CA ARG A 54 -50.89 -56.28 -12.83
C ARG A 54 -51.26 -55.80 -14.23
N LEU A 55 -52.51 -55.99 -14.67
CA LEU A 55 -52.97 -55.51 -15.99
C LEU A 55 -52.89 -53.98 -16.13
N LYS A 56 -53.11 -53.21 -15.05
CA LYS A 56 -52.89 -51.76 -15.06
C LYS A 56 -51.40 -51.42 -15.22
N GLN A 57 -50.52 -52.08 -14.45
CA GLN A 57 -49.08 -51.88 -14.56
C GLN A 57 -48.56 -52.21 -15.97
N GLU A 58 -48.97 -53.33 -16.56
CA GLU A 58 -48.61 -53.72 -17.92
C GLU A 58 -49.09 -52.70 -18.96
N HIS A 59 -50.35 -52.24 -18.85
CA HIS A 59 -50.90 -51.19 -19.70
C HIS A 59 -50.16 -49.85 -19.55
N ASP A 60 -49.80 -49.47 -18.33
CA ASP A 60 -49.10 -48.21 -18.06
C ASP A 60 -47.64 -48.26 -18.52
N VAL A 61 -46.98 -49.42 -18.45
CA VAL A 61 -45.67 -49.68 -19.07
C VAL A 61 -45.76 -49.59 -20.59
N GLN A 62 -46.79 -50.16 -21.21
CA GLN A 62 -47.03 -50.04 -22.66
C GLN A 62 -47.33 -48.59 -23.08
N GLN A 63 -48.10 -47.83 -22.29
CA GLN A 63 -48.29 -46.40 -22.52
C GLN A 63 -47.00 -45.60 -22.33
N ALA A 64 -46.18 -45.92 -21.32
CA ALA A 64 -44.88 -45.27 -21.12
C ALA A 64 -43.94 -45.52 -22.29
N TYR A 65 -43.87 -46.76 -22.79
CA TYR A 65 -43.04 -47.13 -23.94
C TYR A 65 -43.48 -46.40 -25.21
N SER A 66 -44.78 -46.39 -25.53
CA SER A 66 -45.32 -45.66 -26.70
C SER A 66 -45.16 -44.13 -26.59
N ARG A 67 -45.14 -43.57 -25.37
CA ARG A 67 -44.88 -42.14 -25.14
C ARG A 67 -43.40 -41.78 -25.10
N HIS A 68 -42.50 -42.74 -24.88
CA HIS A 68 -41.06 -42.51 -24.68
C HIS A 68 -40.45 -41.66 -25.81
N GLU A 69 -40.67 -42.05 -27.06
CA GLU A 69 -40.19 -41.30 -28.23
C GLU A 69 -40.80 -39.89 -28.37
N SER A 70 -42.02 -39.68 -27.85
CA SER A 70 -42.65 -38.35 -27.82
C SER A 70 -42.01 -37.47 -26.75
N HIS A 71 -41.74 -38.03 -25.57
CA HIS A 71 -41.05 -37.34 -24.49
C HIS A 71 -39.59 -37.01 -24.84
N GLU A 72 -38.86 -37.92 -25.50
CA GLU A 72 -37.52 -37.62 -26.00
C GLU A 72 -37.52 -36.50 -27.04
N ARG A 73 -38.43 -36.53 -28.02
CA ARG A 73 -38.57 -35.45 -29.00
C ARG A 73 -38.87 -34.10 -28.33
N LYS A 74 -39.76 -34.08 -27.33
CA LYS A 74 -40.03 -32.88 -26.52
C LYS A 74 -38.80 -32.43 -25.74
N ARG A 75 -38.04 -33.35 -25.13
CA ARG A 75 -36.81 -33.04 -24.37
C ARG A 75 -35.76 -32.40 -25.27
N ARG A 76 -35.47 -33.02 -26.43
CA ARG A 76 -34.53 -32.48 -27.44
C ARG A 76 -34.98 -31.12 -28.00
N MET A 77 -36.28 -30.89 -28.11
CA MET A 77 -36.81 -29.57 -28.49
C MET A 77 -36.59 -28.52 -27.40
N MET A 78 -36.83 -28.84 -26.12
CA MET A 78 -36.56 -27.91 -25.01
C MET A 78 -35.07 -27.65 -24.82
N GLU A 79 -34.20 -28.65 -24.97
CA GLU A 79 -32.74 -28.49 -24.97
C GLU A 79 -32.30 -27.48 -26.05
N LYS A 80 -32.79 -27.63 -27.29
CA LYS A 80 -32.56 -26.66 -28.38
C LYS A 80 -33.14 -25.28 -28.11
N GLU A 81 -34.31 -25.19 -27.48
CA GLU A 81 -34.91 -23.89 -27.12
C GLU A 81 -34.07 -23.15 -26.07
N ILE A 82 -33.54 -23.86 -25.08
CA ILE A 82 -32.61 -23.33 -24.08
C ILE A 82 -31.31 -22.84 -24.74
N GLU A 83 -30.74 -23.61 -25.68
CA GLU A 83 -29.56 -23.17 -26.44
C GLU A 83 -29.84 -21.91 -27.28
N VAL A 84 -30.96 -21.87 -28.00
CA VAL A 84 -31.36 -20.68 -28.79
C VAL A 84 -31.59 -19.47 -27.88
N ARG A 85 -32.17 -19.66 -26.69
CA ARG A 85 -32.33 -18.60 -25.70
C ARG A 85 -30.99 -18.11 -25.18
N ALA A 86 -30.07 -19.00 -24.83
CA ALA A 86 -28.72 -18.65 -24.38
C ALA A 86 -27.95 -17.86 -25.45
N ARG A 87 -28.01 -18.27 -26.73
CA ARG A 87 -27.40 -17.53 -27.85
C ARG A 87 -28.04 -16.14 -28.04
N ARG A 88 -29.36 -16.00 -27.87
CA ARG A 88 -30.05 -14.70 -27.91
C ARG A 88 -29.62 -13.80 -26.75
N GLU A 89 -29.48 -14.34 -25.53
CA GLU A 89 -28.96 -13.60 -24.37
C GLU A 89 -27.52 -13.13 -24.57
N GLN A 90 -26.65 -13.99 -25.13
CA GLN A 90 -25.28 -13.65 -25.49
C GLN A 90 -25.23 -12.54 -26.55
N SER A 91 -25.95 -12.70 -27.66
CA SER A 91 -26.02 -11.70 -28.73
C SER A 91 -26.59 -10.36 -28.25
N ALA A 92 -27.60 -10.36 -27.36
CA ALA A 92 -28.11 -9.14 -26.76
C ALA A 92 -27.07 -8.46 -25.84
N MET A 93 -26.31 -9.23 -25.06
CA MET A 93 -25.22 -8.71 -24.23
C MET A 93 -24.07 -8.15 -25.08
N GLU A 94 -23.71 -8.80 -26.18
CA GLU A 94 -22.69 -8.31 -27.13
C GLU A 94 -23.14 -7.01 -27.81
N MET A 95 -24.39 -6.94 -28.27
CA MET A 95 -24.98 -5.73 -28.85
C MET A 95 -24.99 -4.54 -27.88
N GLU A 96 -25.29 -4.78 -26.59
CA GLU A 96 -25.15 -3.74 -25.56
C GLU A 96 -23.69 -3.29 -25.37
N LEU A 97 -22.74 -4.22 -25.26
CA LEU A 97 -21.33 -3.90 -25.09
C LEU A 97 -20.74 -3.20 -26.33
N GLU A 98 -21.24 -3.49 -27.52
CA GLU A 98 -20.93 -2.74 -28.74
C GLU A 98 -21.52 -1.32 -28.74
N ALA A 99 -22.75 -1.15 -28.27
CA ALA A 99 -23.34 0.17 -28.09
C ALA A 99 -22.54 0.97 -27.05
N ASP A 100 -22.15 0.35 -25.93
CA ASP A 100 -21.26 0.95 -24.94
C ASP A 100 -19.91 1.31 -25.55
N ARG A 101 -19.32 0.49 -26.43
CA ARG A 101 -18.07 0.82 -27.16
C ARG A 101 -18.25 2.02 -28.09
N LYS A 102 -19.38 2.11 -28.80
CA LYS A 102 -19.69 3.18 -29.79
C LYS A 102 -20.14 4.50 -29.15
N ALA A 103 -20.65 4.48 -27.92
CA ALA A 103 -21.07 5.68 -27.20
C ALA A 103 -19.91 6.69 -27.04
N LEU A 104 -20.20 7.98 -27.05
CA LEU A 104 -19.19 9.01 -26.75
C LEU A 104 -18.84 8.97 -25.25
N LEU A 105 -17.55 9.10 -24.93
CA LEU A 105 -17.10 9.19 -23.54
C LEU A 105 -17.52 10.55 -22.96
N THR A 106 -18.27 10.56 -21.86
CA THR A 106 -18.60 11.79 -21.13
C THR A 106 -17.67 12.00 -19.94
N ASP A 107 -17.34 13.25 -19.60
CA ASP A 107 -16.48 13.54 -18.44
C ASP A 107 -17.14 13.11 -17.10
N ASP A 108 -18.48 13.12 -17.07
CA ASP A 108 -19.31 12.61 -15.97
C ASP A 108 -19.09 11.11 -15.69
N GLU A 109 -18.98 10.28 -16.73
CA GLU A 109 -18.64 8.86 -16.59
C GLU A 109 -17.23 8.68 -16.00
N VAL A 110 -16.25 9.44 -16.50
CA VAL A 110 -14.86 9.39 -16.00
C VAL A 110 -14.80 9.79 -14.52
N LEU A 111 -15.55 10.80 -14.11
CA LEU A 111 -15.63 11.25 -12.71
C LEU A 111 -16.24 10.18 -11.80
N ARG A 112 -17.37 9.57 -12.20
CA ARG A 112 -18.03 8.50 -11.43
C ARG A 112 -17.11 7.29 -11.23
N HIS A 113 -16.35 6.93 -12.28
CA HIS A 113 -15.47 5.76 -12.27
C HIS A 113 -14.03 6.03 -11.81
N ARG A 114 -13.68 7.24 -11.36
CA ARG A 114 -12.32 7.60 -10.86
C ARG A 114 -11.76 6.69 -9.74
N HIS A 115 -12.61 5.90 -9.10
CA HIS A 115 -12.22 4.90 -8.10
C HIS A 115 -11.54 3.67 -8.72
N LEU A 116 -11.81 3.35 -10.00
CA LEU A 116 -11.22 2.23 -10.74
C LEU A 116 -9.69 2.32 -10.81
N GLU A 117 -9.02 1.18 -10.61
CA GLU A 117 -7.55 1.11 -10.61
C GLU A 117 -6.96 1.38 -11.99
N SER A 118 -7.61 0.89 -13.05
CA SER A 118 -7.27 1.18 -14.45
C SER A 118 -7.16 2.69 -14.71
N LEU A 119 -8.21 3.46 -14.34
CA LEU A 119 -8.26 4.91 -14.54
C LEU A 119 -7.21 5.64 -13.71
N ARG A 120 -6.94 5.20 -12.47
CA ARG A 120 -5.87 5.76 -11.65
C ARG A 120 -4.50 5.54 -12.28
N LYS A 121 -4.23 4.34 -12.81
CA LYS A 121 -2.98 4.01 -13.49
C LYS A 121 -2.82 4.80 -14.80
N ILE A 122 -3.86 4.92 -15.61
CA ILE A 122 -3.88 5.77 -16.82
C ILE A 122 -3.51 7.22 -16.48
N ASN A 123 -4.14 7.79 -15.45
CA ASN A 123 -3.83 9.16 -15.01
C ASN A 123 -2.39 9.30 -14.47
N SER A 124 -1.87 8.29 -13.75
CA SER A 124 -0.48 8.28 -13.28
C SER A 124 0.50 8.31 -14.46
N LEU A 125 0.31 7.44 -15.45
CA LEU A 125 1.18 7.38 -16.64
C LEU A 125 1.09 8.68 -17.47
N ALA A 126 -0.12 9.22 -17.64
CA ALA A 126 -0.33 10.50 -18.34
C ALA A 126 0.38 11.68 -17.64
N MET A 127 0.41 11.70 -16.31
CA MET A 127 1.15 12.71 -15.54
C MET A 127 2.66 12.52 -15.63
N GLN A 128 3.15 11.28 -15.60
CA GLN A 128 4.57 10.97 -15.78
C GLN A 128 5.08 11.39 -17.16
N ALA A 129 4.33 11.09 -18.23
CA ALA A 129 4.70 11.47 -19.59
C ALA A 129 4.84 13.00 -19.78
N LYS A 130 3.92 13.77 -19.19
CA LYS A 130 4.02 15.24 -19.13
C LYS A 130 5.21 15.71 -18.29
N GLY A 131 5.47 15.03 -17.17
CA GLY A 131 6.62 15.31 -16.31
C GLY A 131 7.95 15.17 -17.07
N TYR A 132 8.12 14.09 -17.83
CA TYR A 132 9.33 13.87 -18.63
C TYR A 132 9.49 14.91 -19.75
N GLN A 133 8.43 15.20 -20.52
CA GLN A 133 8.42 16.29 -21.51
C GLN A 133 8.85 17.63 -20.89
N LEU A 134 8.28 17.98 -19.73
CA LEU A 134 8.61 19.22 -19.03
C LEU A 134 10.08 19.23 -18.59
N CYS A 135 10.56 18.15 -17.98
CA CYS A 135 11.95 18.02 -17.55
C CYS A 135 12.95 18.24 -18.70
N ASP A 136 12.68 17.70 -19.89
CA ASP A 136 13.59 17.87 -21.02
C ASP A 136 13.54 19.29 -21.62
N SER A 137 12.36 19.89 -21.72
CA SER A 137 12.24 21.31 -22.09
C SER A 137 12.96 22.25 -21.10
N LEU A 138 13.04 21.87 -19.81
CA LEU A 138 13.79 22.61 -18.80
C LEU A 138 15.30 22.41 -18.93
N LYS A 139 15.77 21.20 -19.30
CA LYS A 139 17.18 20.94 -19.61
C LYS A 139 17.65 21.72 -20.85
N GLU A 140 16.82 21.82 -21.89
CA GLU A 140 17.13 22.63 -23.07
C GLU A 140 17.27 24.12 -22.70
N ARG A 141 16.29 24.68 -22.00
CA ARG A 141 16.36 26.06 -21.45
C ARG A 141 17.50 26.29 -20.46
N GLN A 142 18.03 25.24 -19.82
CA GLN A 142 19.22 25.35 -18.98
C GLN A 142 20.47 25.46 -19.85
N LYS A 143 20.65 24.58 -20.85
CA LYS A 143 21.76 24.67 -21.81
C LYS A 143 21.79 26.02 -22.54
N GLU A 144 20.63 26.54 -22.93
CA GLU A 144 20.52 27.89 -23.53
C GLU A 144 21.06 28.97 -22.59
N ARG A 145 20.71 28.92 -21.30
CA ARG A 145 21.22 29.85 -20.28
C ARG A 145 22.71 29.70 -20.05
N GLU A 146 23.24 28.48 -19.96
CA GLU A 146 24.67 28.20 -19.85
C GLU A 146 25.46 28.76 -21.07
N VAL A 147 24.89 28.68 -22.28
CA VAL A 147 25.48 29.28 -23.50
C VAL A 147 25.42 30.82 -23.46
N ILE A 148 24.37 31.42 -22.87
CA ILE A 148 24.27 32.88 -22.72
C ILE A 148 25.24 33.38 -21.64
N GLU A 149 25.31 32.71 -20.49
CA GLU A 149 26.20 33.06 -19.38
C GLU A 149 27.68 32.93 -19.77
N SER A 150 28.07 31.84 -20.44
CA SER A 150 29.43 31.68 -20.96
C SER A 150 29.80 32.75 -22.00
N ARG A 151 28.88 33.15 -22.89
CA ARG A 151 29.08 34.31 -23.78
C ARG A 151 29.27 35.60 -23.00
N TYR A 152 28.48 35.84 -21.94
CA TYR A 152 28.62 37.02 -21.10
C TYR A 152 29.95 37.06 -20.36
N SER A 153 30.39 35.93 -19.78
CA SER A 153 31.72 35.80 -19.15
C SER A 153 32.83 36.12 -20.15
N ASN A 154 32.83 35.48 -21.32
CA ASN A 154 33.84 35.72 -22.36
C ASN A 154 33.94 37.20 -22.80
N ILE A 155 32.79 37.91 -22.84
CA ILE A 155 32.76 39.35 -23.13
C ILE A 155 33.37 40.14 -21.96
N HIS A 156 33.03 39.80 -20.72
CA HIS A 156 33.57 40.45 -19.52
C HIS A 156 35.09 40.24 -19.39
N ASP A 157 35.56 39.02 -19.58
CA ASP A 157 36.98 38.66 -19.57
C ASP A 157 37.76 39.41 -20.68
N SER A 158 37.16 39.57 -21.87
CA SER A 158 37.72 40.37 -22.96
C SER A 158 37.83 41.87 -22.63
N ILE A 159 36.87 42.42 -21.86
CA ILE A 159 36.92 43.81 -21.38
C ILE A 159 38.03 43.95 -20.33
N MET A 160 38.06 43.06 -19.33
CA MET A 160 39.07 43.08 -18.26
C MET A 160 40.50 42.93 -18.79
N GLU A 161 40.72 42.04 -19.76
CA GLU A 161 42.03 41.87 -20.41
C GLU A 161 42.42 43.09 -21.26
N ARG A 162 41.45 43.77 -21.89
CA ARG A 162 41.71 45.05 -22.60
C ARG A 162 42.14 46.13 -21.62
N ASP A 163 41.51 46.21 -20.46
CA ASP A 163 41.81 47.22 -19.43
C ASP A 163 43.18 46.95 -18.80
N ARG A 164 43.46 45.69 -18.44
CA ARG A 164 44.79 45.25 -17.98
C ARG A 164 45.88 45.60 -18.98
N ARG A 165 45.67 45.38 -20.28
CA ARG A 165 46.63 45.76 -21.34
C ARG A 165 46.81 47.27 -21.45
N ARG A 166 45.73 48.06 -21.36
CA ARG A 166 45.81 49.53 -21.38
C ARG A 166 46.62 50.07 -20.20
N ASP A 167 46.43 49.52 -19.00
CA ASP A 167 47.18 49.97 -17.82
C ASP A 167 48.65 49.51 -17.83
N ILE A 168 48.95 48.32 -18.35
CA ILE A 168 50.34 47.91 -18.63
C ILE A 168 51.00 48.83 -19.66
N GLN A 169 50.27 49.24 -20.71
CA GLN A 169 50.81 50.13 -21.72
C GLN A 169 51.11 51.52 -21.14
N LYS A 170 50.17 52.13 -20.42
CA LYS A 170 50.39 53.42 -19.72
C LYS A 170 51.65 53.39 -18.86
N ARG A 171 51.83 52.35 -18.02
CA ARG A 171 53.04 52.23 -17.17
C ARG A 171 54.33 52.17 -17.98
N LYS A 172 54.33 51.49 -19.14
CA LYS A 172 55.49 51.48 -20.05
C LYS A 172 55.73 52.84 -20.68
N ASP A 173 54.67 53.55 -21.04
CA ASP A 173 54.75 54.91 -21.61
C ASP A 173 55.29 55.88 -20.54
N ASP A 174 54.78 55.83 -19.30
CA ASP A 174 55.27 56.59 -18.14
C ASP A 174 56.76 56.28 -17.83
N GLU A 175 57.16 55.01 -17.86
CA GLU A 175 58.55 54.58 -17.66
C GLU A 175 59.47 55.07 -18.79
N ALA A 176 58.98 55.06 -20.04
CA ALA A 176 59.70 55.57 -21.20
C ALA A 176 59.85 57.10 -21.15
N GLU A 177 58.80 57.85 -20.80
CA GLU A 177 58.88 59.29 -20.55
C GLU A 177 59.87 59.61 -19.42
N ALA A 178 59.81 58.88 -18.31
CA ALA A 178 60.75 59.04 -17.21
C ALA A 178 62.19 58.67 -17.61
N HIS A 179 62.38 57.73 -18.55
CA HIS A 179 63.68 57.43 -19.13
C HIS A 179 64.20 58.58 -20.02
N VAL A 180 63.36 59.14 -20.90
CA VAL A 180 63.72 60.31 -21.72
C VAL A 180 64.11 61.51 -20.85
N LYS A 181 63.29 61.87 -19.85
CA LYS A 181 63.58 62.95 -18.89
C LYS A 181 64.90 62.73 -18.12
N ARG A 182 65.26 61.47 -17.83
CA ARG A 182 66.57 61.12 -17.22
C ARG A 182 67.74 61.30 -18.18
N LEU A 183 67.57 61.01 -19.48
CA LEU A 183 68.59 61.27 -20.49
C LEU A 183 68.79 62.78 -20.73
N GLU A 184 67.71 63.55 -20.82
CA GLU A 184 67.75 65.02 -20.94
C GLU A 184 68.47 65.65 -19.72
N ALA A 185 68.08 65.27 -18.51
CA ALA A 185 68.73 65.73 -17.29
C ALA A 185 70.23 65.35 -17.23
N ARG A 186 70.59 64.15 -17.72
CA ARG A 186 71.98 63.72 -17.86
C ARG A 186 72.75 64.60 -18.85
N GLN A 187 72.19 64.90 -20.01
CA GLN A 187 72.83 65.77 -21.01
C GLN A 187 73.11 67.16 -20.45
N VAL A 188 72.12 67.78 -19.76
CA VAL A 188 72.31 69.08 -19.10
C VAL A 188 73.42 69.05 -18.04
N LEU A 189 73.55 67.94 -17.28
CA LEU A 189 74.65 67.78 -16.32
C LEU A 189 76.00 67.60 -17.01
N GLU A 190 76.08 66.85 -18.11
CA GLU A 190 77.30 66.70 -18.92
C GLU A 190 77.74 68.04 -19.51
N GLU A 191 76.81 68.86 -20.00
CA GLU A 191 77.06 70.24 -20.45
C GLU A 191 77.57 71.14 -19.31
N GLN A 192 76.93 71.12 -18.14
CA GLN A 192 77.38 71.88 -16.97
C GLN A 192 78.78 71.46 -16.48
N ILE A 193 79.11 70.17 -16.54
CA ILE A 193 80.46 69.67 -16.21
C ILE A 193 81.46 70.20 -17.24
N ALA A 194 81.14 70.14 -18.53
CA ALA A 194 82.00 70.68 -19.60
C ALA A 194 82.20 72.20 -19.46
N GLU A 195 81.17 72.96 -19.08
CA GLU A 195 81.31 74.39 -18.78
C GLU A 195 82.21 74.65 -17.56
N ARG A 196 82.02 73.92 -16.47
CA ARG A 196 82.87 74.05 -15.27
C ARG A 196 84.33 73.71 -15.59
N HIS A 197 84.56 72.70 -16.42
CA HIS A 197 85.91 72.35 -16.86
C HIS A 197 86.54 73.45 -17.74
N LYS A 198 85.77 74.08 -18.64
CA LYS A 198 86.24 75.25 -19.41
C LYS A 198 86.57 76.44 -18.50
N LYS A 199 85.73 76.71 -17.50
CA LYS A 199 85.95 77.77 -16.49
C LYS A 199 87.20 77.49 -15.65
N ALA A 200 87.42 76.24 -15.22
CA ALA A 200 88.62 75.83 -14.50
C ALA A 200 89.90 76.03 -15.33
N ILE A 201 89.89 75.66 -16.62
CA ILE A 201 91.02 75.95 -17.54
C ILE A 201 91.28 77.46 -17.62
N TRP A 202 90.26 78.30 -17.79
CA TRP A 202 90.44 79.77 -17.83
C TRP A 202 90.95 80.34 -16.49
N GLU A 203 90.56 79.76 -15.36
CA GLU A 203 91.11 80.11 -14.05
C GLU A 203 92.58 79.67 -13.88
N GLU A 204 93.00 78.56 -14.50
CA GLU A 204 94.40 78.13 -14.50
C GLU A 204 95.24 78.99 -15.45
N GLU A 205 94.72 79.33 -16.63
CA GLU A 205 95.34 80.26 -17.58
C GLU A 205 95.51 81.66 -16.97
N THR A 206 94.50 82.20 -16.27
CA THR A 206 94.64 83.51 -15.59
C THR A 206 95.63 83.46 -14.44
N LYS A 207 95.63 82.40 -13.61
CA LYS A 207 96.66 82.18 -12.57
C LYS A 207 98.06 82.06 -13.17
N ALA A 208 98.23 81.41 -14.32
CA ALA A 208 99.52 81.34 -15.01
C ALA A 208 100.00 82.72 -15.52
N ILE A 209 99.10 83.53 -16.09
CA ILE A 209 99.38 84.92 -16.50
C ILE A 209 99.73 85.80 -15.28
N GLU A 210 99.05 85.62 -14.15
CA GLU A 210 99.37 86.33 -12.90
C GLU A 210 100.71 85.88 -12.32
N ALA A 211 101.00 84.57 -12.29
CA ALA A 211 102.29 84.03 -11.89
C ALA A 211 103.43 84.57 -12.77
N GLU A 212 103.23 84.67 -14.09
CA GLU A 212 104.19 85.32 -14.99
C GLU A 212 104.40 86.81 -14.67
N LYS A 213 103.34 87.56 -14.38
CA LYS A 213 103.44 88.97 -13.98
C LYS A 213 104.21 89.12 -12.67
N ILE A 214 103.90 88.28 -11.69
CA ILE A 214 104.58 88.22 -10.39
C ILE A 214 106.06 87.84 -10.57
N LEU A 215 106.39 86.89 -11.45
CA LEU A 215 107.76 86.51 -11.74
C LEU A 215 108.53 87.64 -12.47
N LYS A 216 107.85 88.42 -13.31
CA LYS A 216 108.41 89.65 -13.91
C LYS A 216 108.67 90.74 -12.87
N THR A 217 107.79 90.94 -11.88
CA THR A 217 108.05 91.89 -10.78
C THR A 217 109.13 91.39 -9.82
N TYR A 218 109.20 90.09 -9.52
CA TYR A 218 110.34 89.53 -8.75
C TYR A 218 111.67 89.75 -9.45
N LYS A 219 111.78 89.55 -10.77
CA LYS A 219 113.00 89.87 -11.53
C LYS A 219 113.37 91.35 -11.48
N GLN A 220 112.38 92.25 -11.44
CA GLN A 220 112.64 93.68 -11.22
C GLN A 220 113.15 93.94 -9.79
N TYR A 221 112.54 93.30 -8.78
CA TYR A 221 113.01 93.39 -7.40
C TYR A 221 114.39 92.76 -7.18
N GLU A 222 114.76 91.67 -7.85
CA GLU A 222 116.12 91.10 -7.79
C GLU A 222 117.16 92.10 -8.32
N VAL A 223 116.85 92.82 -9.40
CA VAL A 223 117.73 93.88 -9.95
C VAL A 223 117.80 95.09 -9.01
N GLU A 224 116.72 95.45 -8.32
CA GLU A 224 116.74 96.49 -7.28
C GLU A 224 117.46 96.04 -6.00
N GLU A 225 117.32 94.77 -5.62
CA GLU A 225 117.95 94.20 -4.43
C GLU A 225 119.45 94.02 -4.66
N GLN A 226 119.91 93.65 -5.85
CA GLN A 226 121.33 93.66 -6.19
C GLN A 226 121.94 95.06 -5.99
N LYS A 227 121.25 96.13 -6.46
CA LYS A 227 121.67 97.52 -6.21
C LYS A 227 121.64 97.89 -4.72
N LYS A 228 120.65 97.41 -3.96
CA LYS A 228 120.58 97.61 -2.50
C LYS A 228 121.63 96.80 -1.75
N LEU A 229 122.03 95.63 -2.22
CA LEU A 229 123.08 94.78 -1.64
C LEU A 229 124.47 95.34 -1.89
N GLU A 230 124.69 96.01 -3.03
CA GLU A 230 125.87 96.83 -3.26
C GLU A 230 125.94 97.97 -2.22
N GLN A 231 124.87 98.75 -2.06
CA GLN A 231 124.76 99.80 -1.04
C GLN A 231 124.87 99.26 0.40
N GLN A 232 124.28 98.11 0.71
CA GLN A 232 124.38 97.48 2.03
C GLN A 232 125.76 96.87 2.29
N ARG A 233 126.52 96.44 1.28
CA ARG A 233 127.93 96.04 1.45
C ARG A 233 128.80 97.23 1.84
N GLU A 234 128.51 98.42 1.29
CA GLU A 234 129.15 99.67 1.72
C GLU A 234 128.76 100.03 3.17
N HIS A 235 127.49 99.82 3.54
CA HIS A 235 126.96 100.18 4.86
C HIS A 235 127.30 99.17 5.98
N ALA A 236 127.28 97.86 5.72
CA ALA A 236 127.53 96.80 6.71
C ALA A 236 129.01 96.74 7.14
N LYS A 237 129.94 97.16 6.27
CA LYS A 237 131.33 97.48 6.64
C LYS A 237 131.43 98.52 7.76
N GLN A 238 130.42 99.38 7.91
CA GLN A 238 130.33 100.39 8.96
C GLN A 238 129.71 99.80 10.24
N THR A 239 128.61 99.04 10.12
CA THR A 239 127.84 98.54 11.27
C THR A 239 128.45 97.34 11.99
N MET A 240 129.22 96.47 11.32
CA MET A 240 129.80 95.29 11.99
C MET A 240 130.85 95.67 13.06
N ARG A 241 131.30 96.94 13.08
CA ARG A 241 132.09 97.54 14.17
C ARG A 241 131.32 97.67 15.51
N GLN A 242 130.00 97.48 15.55
CA GLN A 242 129.16 97.83 16.71
C GLN A 242 128.55 96.64 17.47
N VAL A 243 128.15 95.54 16.80
CA VAL A 243 127.20 94.54 17.38
C VAL A 243 127.84 93.44 18.25
N ALA A 244 129.17 93.33 18.33
CA ALA A 244 129.87 92.26 19.07
C ALA A 244 129.79 92.38 20.62
N GLN A 245 128.71 92.95 21.19
CA GLN A 245 128.69 93.52 22.54
C GLN A 245 127.60 92.98 23.52
N THR A 246 126.68 92.05 23.16
CA THR A 246 125.36 91.96 23.88
C THR A 246 124.67 90.61 24.27
N ASN A 247 125.09 89.39 23.91
CA ASN A 247 124.09 88.33 23.57
C ASN A 247 123.75 87.12 24.53
N ASP A 248 124.13 87.07 25.81
CA ASP A 248 124.22 85.78 26.57
C ASP A 248 123.21 85.51 27.74
N HIS A 249 121.94 85.04 27.55
CA HIS A 249 120.96 85.00 28.70
C HIS A 249 119.77 83.98 28.91
N ILE A 250 119.29 83.09 28.00
CA ILE A 250 117.89 82.54 28.09
C ILE A 250 117.70 80.99 28.01
N ARG A 251 116.68 80.40 28.72
CA ARG A 251 115.76 79.23 28.35
C ARG A 251 115.42 78.18 29.47
N LYS A 252 114.15 78.05 29.95
CA LYS A 252 113.58 76.92 30.77
C LYS A 252 111.99 76.87 30.80
N MET A 253 111.40 75.79 31.38
CA MET A 253 110.02 75.61 31.98
C MET A 253 108.76 75.32 31.10
N LYS A 254 107.91 74.29 31.43
CA LYS A 254 106.51 74.13 30.93
C LYS A 254 105.50 73.02 31.42
N GLU A 255 105.84 71.89 32.04
CA GLU A 255 105.43 70.57 31.47
C GLU A 255 104.19 69.73 31.96
N GLU A 256 103.44 70.00 33.05
CA GLU A 256 102.93 68.90 33.94
C GLU A 256 101.39 68.56 34.09
N MET A 257 100.65 67.93 33.14
CA MET A 257 99.26 67.34 33.39
C MET A 257 98.75 66.26 32.38
N VAL A 258 97.91 65.25 32.80
CA VAL A 258 97.30 64.21 31.88
C VAL A 258 95.91 63.53 32.23
N ILE A 259 95.62 63.03 33.45
CA ILE A 259 95.34 61.56 33.68
C ILE A 259 93.96 60.80 33.49
N ARG A 260 92.73 61.39 33.47
CA ARG A 260 91.61 60.87 34.35
C ARG A 260 90.52 59.81 33.95
N GLU A 261 90.06 59.59 32.72
CA GLU A 261 88.63 59.23 32.42
C GLU A 261 88.28 57.74 32.09
N LYS A 262 87.71 56.89 32.99
CA LYS A 262 87.60 55.41 32.70
C LYS A 262 86.45 54.47 33.24
N HIS A 263 85.26 54.88 33.74
CA HIS A 263 84.43 53.94 34.58
C HIS A 263 82.94 53.56 34.24
N GLU A 264 82.29 53.96 33.14
CA GLU A 264 80.79 53.98 33.09
C GLU A 264 80.00 52.85 32.35
N GLU A 265 80.60 51.82 31.75
CA GLU A 265 79.94 50.98 30.70
C GLU A 265 79.26 49.63 31.11
N MET A 266 78.57 49.46 32.25
CA MET A 266 78.27 48.10 32.79
C MET A 266 76.81 47.65 33.17
N VAL A 267 75.71 48.30 32.74
CA VAL A 267 74.36 48.03 33.36
C VAL A 267 73.21 47.50 32.45
N ALA A 268 73.21 47.66 31.12
CA ALA A 268 71.96 47.68 30.34
C ALA A 268 71.44 46.37 29.66
N ALA A 269 71.72 45.15 30.15
CA ALA A 269 71.65 43.93 29.31
C ALA A 269 70.68 42.77 29.67
N ALA A 270 69.73 42.88 30.62
CA ALA A 270 69.16 41.68 31.29
C ALA A 270 67.66 41.27 31.12
N TYR A 271 66.73 42.11 30.63
CA TYR A 271 65.28 41.88 30.92
C TYR A 271 64.40 41.23 29.82
N LEU A 272 64.80 41.24 28.54
CA LEU A 272 63.87 40.98 27.40
C LEU A 272 63.73 39.52 26.93
N ARG A 273 63.93 38.52 27.80
CA ARG A 273 64.08 37.10 27.37
C ARG A 273 63.10 36.07 27.97
N LYS A 274 61.93 36.48 28.49
CA LYS A 274 61.10 35.60 29.34
C LYS A 274 59.57 35.57 29.18
N LYS A 275 58.97 36.12 28.11
CA LYS A 275 57.50 36.20 27.97
C LYS A 275 56.90 35.63 26.67
N ALA A 276 57.58 34.68 26.03
CA ALA A 276 57.19 34.13 24.71
C ALA A 276 56.82 32.63 24.75
N LEU A 277 56.18 32.15 25.83
CA LEU A 277 55.97 30.72 26.08
C LEU A 277 54.56 30.34 26.59
N GLU A 278 53.56 31.22 26.49
CA GLU A 278 52.22 30.98 27.06
C GLU A 278 51.06 30.88 26.04
N GLU A 279 51.29 31.09 24.74
CA GLU A 279 50.19 31.17 23.74
C GLU A 279 49.97 29.92 22.86
N GLU A 280 50.79 28.87 22.95
CA GLU A 280 50.60 27.63 22.16
C GLU A 280 49.61 26.61 22.77
N ALA A 281 49.05 26.87 23.96
CA ALA A 281 48.35 25.85 24.75
C ALA A 281 46.81 25.79 24.62
N LYS A 282 46.18 26.55 23.71
CA LYS A 282 44.69 26.67 23.66
C LYS A 282 44.02 26.39 22.30
N LEU A 283 44.78 25.96 21.29
CA LEU A 283 44.26 25.73 19.93
C LEU A 283 44.12 24.24 19.53
N GLN A 284 43.91 23.33 20.49
CA GLN A 284 43.86 21.86 20.24
C GLN A 284 42.61 21.12 20.76
N GLU A 285 41.52 21.81 21.14
CA GLU A 285 40.30 21.16 21.65
C GLU A 285 39.13 21.06 20.64
N GLU A 286 39.12 21.83 19.54
CA GLU A 286 37.88 22.00 18.74
C GLU A 286 37.70 21.03 17.56
N ASP A 287 38.68 20.17 17.24
CA ASP A 287 38.63 19.26 16.08
C ASP A 287 38.43 17.76 16.43
N ARG A 288 37.60 17.47 17.43
CA ARG A 288 36.97 16.14 17.62
C ARG A 288 35.52 16.06 17.14
N ILE A 289 35.28 16.70 16.00
CA ILE A 289 34.81 16.00 14.80
C ILE A 289 34.03 14.69 15.07
N ARG A 290 32.70 14.82 15.02
CA ARG A 290 31.92 14.11 13.97
C ARG A 290 31.91 12.57 14.05
N LYS A 291 31.88 11.96 15.25
CA LYS A 291 32.03 10.49 15.43
C LYS A 291 30.98 9.72 16.26
N SER A 292 29.77 10.22 16.49
CA SER A 292 28.69 9.40 17.09
C SER A 292 27.24 9.85 16.82
N LYS A 293 26.93 10.37 15.62
CA LYS A 293 25.53 10.46 15.12
C LYS A 293 25.01 9.05 14.73
N GLU A 294 24.99 8.13 15.68
CA GLU A 294 24.82 6.69 15.40
C GLU A 294 24.04 5.93 16.50
N LEU A 295 23.17 6.62 17.23
CA LEU A 295 22.44 6.06 18.38
C LEU A 295 20.93 6.35 18.33
N ARG A 296 20.29 6.02 17.19
CA ARG A 296 18.81 6.08 17.04
C ARG A 296 18.16 4.87 16.36
N THR A 297 18.88 3.78 16.07
CA THR A 297 18.32 2.63 15.31
C THR A 297 18.86 1.27 15.75
N ALA A 298 18.10 0.58 16.61
CA ALA A 298 17.99 -0.88 16.83
C ALA A 298 17.50 -1.10 18.28
N LYS A 299 16.20 -1.11 18.60
CA LYS A 299 15.15 -2.01 18.10
C LYS A 299 15.68 -3.44 17.92
N LEU A 300 15.12 -4.38 18.72
CA LEU A 300 15.48 -5.81 18.83
C LEU A 300 16.81 -6.11 19.55
N ARG A 301 16.69 -6.31 20.87
CA ARG A 301 17.19 -7.48 21.62
C ARG A 301 16.49 -7.47 22.99
N ALA A 302 15.30 -8.06 23.10
CA ALA A 302 15.07 -9.52 23.22
C ALA A 302 15.49 -10.06 24.60
N GLN A 303 14.66 -9.79 25.64
CA GLN A 303 14.68 -10.52 26.92
C GLN A 303 13.49 -10.14 27.83
N GLN A 304 12.24 -10.46 27.44
CA GLN A 304 11.09 -10.56 28.38
C GLN A 304 9.86 -11.26 27.79
N GLU A 305 10.09 -12.30 26.99
CA GLU A 305 9.05 -13.23 26.53
C GLU A 305 9.42 -14.65 27.00
N LYS A 306 9.06 -14.99 28.25
CA LYS A 306 9.13 -16.35 28.84
C LYS A 306 8.58 -16.42 30.27
N VAL A 307 7.26 -16.24 30.43
CA VAL A 307 6.54 -16.76 31.62
C VAL A 307 5.19 -17.31 31.17
N GLN A 308 5.14 -18.61 30.88
CA GLN A 308 3.90 -19.39 30.79
C GLN A 308 4.12 -20.73 31.49
N ASP A 309 3.18 -21.02 32.40
CA ASP A 309 2.70 -22.30 32.91
C ASP A 309 3.65 -23.43 33.30
N LYS A 310 3.38 -23.99 34.48
CA LYS A 310 3.01 -25.41 34.61
C LYS A 310 2.33 -25.76 35.93
N GLN A 311 1.35 -26.68 35.80
CA GLN A 311 0.88 -27.66 36.80
C GLN A 311 0.17 -27.09 38.04
N ALA A 312 -1.12 -27.34 38.31
CA ALA A 312 -1.95 -28.56 38.21
C ALA A 312 -1.59 -29.66 39.23
N ILE A 313 -2.64 -30.22 39.86
CA ILE A 313 -2.66 -31.35 40.80
C ILE A 313 -2.18 -31.03 42.22
N GLN A 314 -3.14 -30.71 43.10
CA GLN A 314 -3.30 -31.46 44.34
C GLN A 314 -4.77 -31.82 44.50
N ASP A 315 -5.01 -33.13 44.44
CA ASP A 315 -6.32 -33.75 44.27
C ASP A 315 -6.92 -34.16 45.63
N ALA A 316 -8.17 -34.62 45.59
CA ALA A 316 -8.74 -35.60 46.52
C ALA A 316 -8.51 -35.42 48.05
N PHE A 317 -9.47 -34.78 48.73
CA PHE A 317 -9.93 -35.28 50.03
C PHE A 317 -11.39 -34.90 50.33
N ARG A 318 -12.14 -35.85 50.94
CA ARG A 318 -13.49 -35.71 51.55
C ARG A 318 -14.74 -35.98 50.69
N ALA A 319 -14.70 -37.06 49.91
CA ALA A 319 -15.83 -38.00 49.97
C ALA A 319 -15.71 -38.85 51.26
N LYS A 320 -16.64 -38.70 52.23
CA LYS A 320 -17.00 -39.69 53.30
C LYS A 320 -17.94 -39.10 54.38
N LYS A 321 -19.26 -39.28 54.20
CA LYS A 321 -20.32 -39.30 55.25
C LYS A 321 -21.62 -39.80 54.58
N ALA A 322 -21.87 -41.11 54.48
CA ALA A 322 -22.38 -42.02 55.52
C ALA A 322 -23.80 -41.62 56.00
N SER A 323 -24.92 -42.36 55.90
CA SER A 323 -25.30 -43.79 55.65
C SER A 323 -25.94 -44.55 56.84
N GLU A 324 -26.79 -43.92 57.66
CA GLU A 324 -27.26 -44.52 58.94
C GLU A 324 -28.79 -44.49 59.25
N GLU A 325 -29.70 -44.12 58.35
CA GLU A 325 -31.14 -43.93 58.69
C GLU A 325 -32.11 -45.12 58.42
N ALA A 326 -31.63 -46.36 58.21
CA ALA A 326 -32.40 -47.37 57.45
C ALA A 326 -33.14 -48.53 58.20
N GLU A 327 -33.03 -48.74 59.52
CA GLU A 327 -33.28 -50.10 60.10
C GLU A 327 -34.45 -50.34 61.12
N MET A 328 -35.22 -49.35 61.59
CA MET A 328 -35.99 -49.51 62.86
C MET A 328 -37.41 -50.15 62.85
N ASN A 329 -38.07 -50.44 61.72
CA ASN A 329 -39.56 -50.44 61.68
C ASN A 329 -40.36 -51.79 61.73
N ALA A 330 -39.83 -52.93 62.19
CA ALA A 330 -40.29 -54.25 61.67
C ALA A 330 -41.03 -55.33 62.53
N ARG A 331 -41.42 -55.18 63.83
CA ARG A 331 -41.64 -56.39 64.72
C ARG A 331 -42.89 -56.57 65.65
N LEU A 332 -44.07 -55.97 65.45
CA LEU A 332 -45.15 -55.93 66.51
C LEU A 332 -46.45 -56.79 66.39
N LYS A 333 -46.59 -57.81 65.53
CA LYS A 333 -47.93 -58.15 64.93
C LYS A 333 -48.75 -59.43 65.33
N GLU A 334 -48.36 -60.32 66.25
CA GLU A 334 -48.72 -61.78 66.08
C GLU A 334 -49.68 -62.55 67.06
N ARG A 335 -50.40 -61.97 68.06
CA ARG A 335 -50.79 -62.76 69.27
C ARG A 335 -52.28 -63.08 69.61
N LEU A 336 -53.31 -62.83 68.80
CA LEU A 336 -54.72 -62.64 69.29
C LEU A 336 -55.81 -63.75 69.10
N ASP A 337 -55.54 -64.92 68.51
CA ASP A 337 -56.59 -65.58 67.69
C ASP A 337 -57.39 -66.81 68.22
N ARG A 338 -57.14 -67.38 69.41
CA ARG A 338 -57.51 -68.80 69.65
C ARG A 338 -58.92 -69.15 70.15
N GLU A 339 -59.60 -68.33 70.95
CA GLU A 339 -60.73 -68.79 71.78
C GLU A 339 -62.10 -68.89 71.07
N LYS A 340 -62.22 -68.30 69.87
CA LYS A 340 -63.48 -68.08 69.14
C LYS A 340 -64.21 -69.36 68.62
N LYS A 341 -63.83 -70.57 69.06
CA LYS A 341 -64.06 -71.83 68.30
C LYS A 341 -65.26 -72.70 68.69
N LYS A 342 -65.87 -72.58 69.88
CA LYS A 342 -66.86 -73.58 70.38
C LYS A 342 -68.34 -73.18 70.30
N ALA A 343 -68.69 -71.95 70.68
CA ALA A 343 -70.07 -71.43 70.53
C ALA A 343 -70.55 -71.47 69.06
N MET A 344 -69.58 -71.51 68.14
CA MET A 344 -69.71 -71.82 66.73
C MET A 344 -70.71 -72.96 66.43
N MET A 345 -70.64 -74.10 67.13
CA MET A 345 -71.05 -75.40 66.53
C MET A 345 -72.57 -75.67 66.41
N GLN A 346 -73.42 -75.17 67.30
CA GLN A 346 -74.88 -75.35 67.18
C GLN A 346 -75.55 -74.29 66.29
N SER A 347 -74.93 -73.10 66.20
CA SER A 347 -75.24 -72.12 65.16
C SER A 347 -75.20 -72.80 63.78
N ILE A 348 -74.12 -73.56 63.49
CA ILE A 348 -73.86 -74.24 62.20
C ILE A 348 -75.07 -75.02 61.65
N LEU A 349 -75.92 -75.64 62.47
CA LEU A 349 -77.01 -76.49 61.95
C LEU A 349 -78.26 -75.71 61.52
N GLN A 350 -78.65 -74.65 62.25
CA GLN A 350 -79.70 -73.75 61.79
C GLN A 350 -79.16 -72.80 60.71
N ASP A 351 -77.91 -72.38 60.86
CA ASP A 351 -77.16 -71.69 59.82
C ASP A 351 -77.05 -72.55 58.57
N ARG A 352 -76.93 -73.89 58.64
CA ARG A 352 -76.88 -74.77 57.46
C ARG A 352 -78.13 -74.74 56.59
N LYS A 353 -79.33 -74.80 57.20
CA LYS A 353 -80.58 -74.73 56.41
C LYS A 353 -80.83 -73.33 55.86
N ARG A 354 -80.50 -72.30 56.65
CA ARG A 354 -80.52 -70.91 56.17
C ARG A 354 -79.47 -70.69 55.06
N GLN A 355 -78.29 -71.32 55.17
CA GLN A 355 -77.24 -71.39 54.17
C GLN A 355 -77.75 -72.08 52.91
N GLU A 356 -78.45 -73.21 52.97
CA GLU A 356 -78.95 -73.88 51.77
C GLU A 356 -79.92 -72.97 50.98
N SER A 357 -80.90 -72.34 51.63
CA SER A 357 -81.78 -71.37 50.97
C SER A 357 -81.04 -70.10 50.50
N PHE A 358 -80.14 -69.59 51.33
CA PHE A 358 -79.33 -68.40 51.03
C PHE A 358 -78.35 -68.68 49.88
N HIS A 359 -77.75 -69.86 49.81
CA HIS A 359 -76.85 -70.31 48.75
C HIS A 359 -77.61 -70.58 47.45
N ALA A 360 -78.86 -71.06 47.51
CA ALA A 360 -79.71 -71.17 46.31
C ALA A 360 -80.08 -69.79 45.73
N GLU A 361 -80.50 -68.84 46.58
CA GLU A 361 -80.73 -67.46 46.16
C GLU A 361 -79.43 -66.78 45.70
N GLN A 362 -78.33 -66.97 46.43
CA GLN A 362 -77.01 -66.45 46.09
C GLN A 362 -76.50 -67.04 44.78
N ALA A 363 -76.73 -68.33 44.50
CA ALA A 363 -76.37 -68.96 43.22
C ALA A 363 -77.19 -68.39 42.05
N ASN A 364 -78.48 -68.10 42.25
CA ASN A 364 -79.29 -67.43 41.23
C ASN A 364 -78.88 -65.97 41.03
N ARG A 365 -78.55 -65.24 42.11
CA ARG A 365 -77.99 -63.88 42.03
C ARG A 365 -76.61 -63.88 41.38
N LEU A 366 -75.75 -64.86 41.68
CA LEU A 366 -74.45 -65.06 41.06
C LEU A 366 -74.62 -65.33 39.56
N ARG A 367 -75.46 -66.28 39.14
CA ARG A 367 -75.76 -66.50 37.71
C ARG A 367 -76.27 -65.24 37.00
N GLY A 368 -77.08 -64.42 37.68
CA GLY A 368 -77.51 -63.11 37.15
C GLY A 368 -76.38 -62.08 37.06
N LEU A 369 -75.45 -62.08 38.02
CA LEU A 369 -74.24 -61.26 38.01
C LEU A 369 -73.24 -61.75 36.95
N ASP A 370 -73.07 -63.06 36.78
CA ASP A 370 -72.23 -63.69 35.76
C ASP A 370 -72.75 -63.34 34.36
N ALA A 371 -74.06 -63.49 34.10
CA ALA A 371 -74.66 -63.09 32.84
C ALA A 371 -74.57 -61.57 32.55
N ASN A 372 -74.54 -60.74 33.60
CA ASN A 372 -74.28 -59.30 33.45
C ASN A 372 -72.78 -59.00 33.25
N MET A 373 -71.88 -59.73 33.92
CA MET A 373 -70.43 -59.67 33.73
C MET A 373 -70.04 -60.08 32.31
N ASP A 374 -70.64 -61.12 31.76
CA ASP A 374 -70.42 -61.56 30.37
C ASP A 374 -70.85 -60.49 29.37
N ARG A 375 -72.01 -59.84 29.59
CA ARG A 375 -72.47 -58.71 28.76
C ARG A 375 -71.54 -57.50 28.86
N ILE A 376 -71.15 -57.12 30.08
CA ILE A 376 -70.19 -56.03 30.32
C ILE A 376 -68.84 -56.36 29.67
N GLY A 377 -68.39 -57.61 29.75
CA GLY A 377 -67.17 -58.10 29.11
C GLY A 377 -67.24 -58.01 27.58
N GLN A 378 -68.36 -58.43 26.97
CA GLN A 378 -68.59 -58.28 25.53
C GLN A 378 -68.58 -56.80 25.10
N GLU A 379 -69.33 -55.94 25.79
CA GLU A 379 -69.31 -54.50 25.53
C GLU A 379 -67.91 -53.89 25.71
N GLN A 380 -67.14 -54.34 26.71
CA GLN A 380 -65.80 -53.84 26.97
C GLN A 380 -64.81 -54.30 25.89
N VAL A 381 -64.90 -55.54 25.42
CA VAL A 381 -64.11 -56.04 24.28
C VAL A 381 -64.45 -55.27 23.01
N GLU A 382 -65.72 -55.04 22.71
CA GLU A 382 -66.13 -54.25 21.55
C GLU A 382 -65.65 -52.79 21.64
N ARG A 383 -65.79 -52.14 22.80
CA ARG A 383 -65.28 -50.77 23.03
C ARG A 383 -63.77 -50.70 22.87
N VAL A 384 -63.02 -51.66 23.42
CA VAL A 384 -61.55 -51.72 23.26
C VAL A 384 -61.16 -51.95 21.80
N TYR A 385 -61.84 -52.84 21.08
CA TYR A 385 -61.59 -53.10 19.66
C TYR A 385 -61.89 -51.88 18.79
N GLN A 386 -63.04 -51.22 18.98
CA GLN A 386 -63.37 -49.99 18.24
C GLN A 386 -62.41 -48.84 18.59
N HIS A 387 -62.01 -48.70 19.86
CA HIS A 387 -61.03 -47.70 20.28
C HIS A 387 -59.65 -47.94 19.64
N HIS A 388 -59.14 -49.18 19.64
CA HIS A 388 -57.91 -49.53 18.93
C HIS A 388 -58.00 -49.25 17.43
N LYS A 389 -59.09 -49.67 16.78
CA LYS A 389 -59.30 -49.42 15.35
C LYS A 389 -59.37 -47.92 15.03
N ALA A 390 -59.98 -47.11 15.89
CA ALA A 390 -60.00 -45.66 15.74
C ALA A 390 -58.61 -45.03 15.93
N LEU A 391 -57.83 -45.49 16.92
CA LEU A 391 -56.44 -45.07 17.11
C LEU A 391 -55.55 -45.43 15.91
N ASP A 392 -55.69 -46.62 15.34
CA ASP A 392 -54.94 -47.08 14.17
C ASP A 392 -55.26 -46.27 12.92
N ILE A 393 -56.54 -45.95 12.70
CA ILE A 393 -56.97 -45.06 11.60
C ILE A 393 -56.39 -43.65 11.82
N ALA A 394 -56.57 -43.09 13.01
CA ALA A 394 -56.04 -41.78 13.35
C ALA A 394 -54.49 -41.72 13.33
N ALA A 395 -53.79 -42.83 13.55
CA ALA A 395 -52.34 -42.95 13.37
C ALA A 395 -51.96 -42.90 11.89
N ARG A 396 -52.59 -43.74 11.05
CA ARG A 396 -52.37 -43.74 9.59
C ARG A 396 -52.67 -42.40 8.94
N GLU A 397 -53.73 -41.70 9.38
CA GLU A 397 -54.05 -40.35 8.91
C GLU A 397 -52.97 -39.33 9.31
N ARG A 398 -52.46 -39.40 10.56
CA ARG A 398 -51.33 -38.55 11.00
C ARG A 398 -50.06 -38.84 10.19
N ASP A 399 -49.73 -40.10 9.96
CA ASP A 399 -48.55 -40.50 9.18
C ASP A 399 -48.68 -40.07 7.71
N PHE A 400 -49.87 -40.18 7.12
CA PHE A 400 -50.16 -39.70 5.78
C PHE A 400 -50.00 -38.17 5.67
N MET A 401 -50.60 -37.41 6.59
CA MET A 401 -50.50 -35.95 6.61
C MET A 401 -49.06 -35.47 6.85
N HIS A 402 -48.32 -36.15 7.72
CA HIS A 402 -46.89 -35.90 7.95
C HIS A 402 -46.05 -36.23 6.70
N GLY A 403 -46.36 -37.32 6.00
CA GLY A 403 -45.73 -37.68 4.73
C GLY A 403 -45.96 -36.64 3.63
N GLU A 404 -47.19 -36.13 3.49
CA GLU A 404 -47.51 -35.03 2.57
C GLU A 404 -46.78 -33.73 2.94
N GLN A 405 -46.70 -33.39 4.23
CA GLN A 405 -45.92 -32.24 4.70
C GLN A 405 -44.43 -32.38 4.37
N ILE A 406 -43.83 -33.57 4.53
CA ILE A 406 -42.43 -33.83 4.16
C ILE A 406 -42.23 -33.66 2.64
N LYS A 407 -43.12 -34.17 1.79
CA LYS A 407 -43.04 -33.97 0.34
C LYS A 407 -43.08 -32.47 -0.02
N GLN A 408 -44.03 -31.73 0.55
CA GLN A 408 -44.13 -30.28 0.34
C GLN A 408 -42.88 -29.53 0.83
N GLN A 409 -42.27 -29.95 1.93
CA GLN A 409 -40.99 -29.39 2.40
C GLN A 409 -39.84 -29.70 1.44
N ILE A 410 -39.75 -30.93 0.92
CA ILE A 410 -38.74 -31.33 -0.08
C ILE A 410 -38.90 -30.48 -1.34
N GLU A 411 -40.09 -30.42 -1.93
CA GLU A 411 -40.39 -29.62 -3.12
C GLU A 411 -40.10 -28.12 -2.89
N SER A 412 -40.48 -27.56 -1.73
CA SER A 412 -40.18 -26.17 -1.38
C SER A 412 -38.68 -25.91 -1.27
N ASN A 413 -37.94 -26.83 -0.65
CA ASN A 413 -36.49 -26.73 -0.51
C ASN A 413 -35.76 -26.90 -1.86
N GLU A 414 -36.22 -27.79 -2.74
CA GLU A 414 -35.70 -27.92 -4.10
C GLU A 414 -35.96 -26.64 -4.92
N GLN A 415 -37.19 -26.11 -4.88
CA GLN A 415 -37.51 -24.82 -5.52
C GLN A 415 -36.65 -23.68 -4.98
N ARG A 416 -36.40 -23.62 -3.67
CA ARG A 416 -35.48 -22.63 -3.06
C ARG A 416 -34.04 -22.79 -3.56
N ARG A 417 -33.51 -24.02 -3.59
CA ARG A 417 -32.16 -24.31 -4.11
C ARG A 417 -32.03 -23.98 -5.60
N MET A 418 -33.04 -24.28 -6.41
CA MET A 418 -33.06 -23.92 -7.83
C MET A 418 -33.12 -22.40 -8.02
N LYS A 419 -33.98 -21.69 -7.29
CA LYS A 419 -34.05 -20.22 -7.31
C LYS A 419 -32.73 -19.57 -6.88
N ALA A 420 -32.09 -20.07 -5.82
CA ALA A 420 -30.78 -19.61 -5.35
C ALA A 420 -29.70 -19.77 -6.44
N LYS A 421 -29.59 -20.96 -7.04
CA LYS A 421 -28.65 -21.20 -8.16
C LYS A 421 -28.90 -20.29 -9.36
N MET A 422 -30.16 -20.05 -9.72
CA MET A 422 -30.51 -19.12 -10.81
C MET A 422 -30.14 -17.68 -10.46
N PHE A 423 -30.29 -17.27 -9.20
CA PHE A 423 -29.87 -15.96 -8.71
C PHE A 423 -28.33 -15.81 -8.76
N GLU A 424 -27.58 -16.77 -8.21
CA GLU A 424 -26.11 -16.83 -8.29
C GLU A 424 -25.59 -16.75 -9.74
N GLN A 425 -26.22 -17.46 -10.66
CA GLN A 425 -25.85 -17.42 -12.09
C GLN A 425 -26.14 -16.07 -12.74
N ASN A 426 -27.26 -15.43 -12.39
CA ASN A 426 -27.62 -14.11 -12.90
C ASN A 426 -26.72 -13.01 -12.32
N ASP A 427 -26.38 -13.08 -11.03
CA ASP A 427 -25.41 -12.19 -10.38
C ASP A 427 -24.02 -12.35 -11.00
N ALA A 428 -23.57 -13.58 -11.25
CA ALA A 428 -22.31 -13.83 -11.95
C ALA A 428 -22.31 -13.29 -13.39
N LYS A 429 -23.42 -13.42 -14.14
CA LYS A 429 -23.59 -12.76 -15.46
C LYS A 429 -23.54 -11.24 -15.33
N PHE A 430 -24.21 -10.66 -14.34
CA PHE A 430 -24.25 -9.21 -14.11
C PHE A 430 -22.87 -8.64 -13.75
N LEU A 431 -22.14 -9.29 -12.84
CA LEU A 431 -20.79 -8.90 -12.45
C LEU A 431 -19.82 -8.93 -13.64
N LYS A 432 -19.86 -9.98 -14.47
CA LYS A 432 -19.08 -10.05 -15.72
C LYS A 432 -19.43 -8.93 -16.68
N LYS A 433 -20.72 -8.67 -16.90
CA LYS A 433 -21.20 -7.57 -17.75
C LYS A 433 -20.74 -6.20 -17.23
N LYS A 434 -20.72 -5.99 -15.90
CA LYS A 434 -20.21 -4.78 -15.25
C LYS A 434 -18.70 -4.62 -15.49
N ALA A 435 -17.90 -5.65 -15.21
CA ALA A 435 -16.45 -5.63 -15.42
C ALA A 435 -16.07 -5.37 -16.90
N LEU A 436 -16.83 -5.95 -17.84
CA LEU A 436 -16.68 -5.67 -19.28
C LEU A 436 -16.99 -4.22 -19.64
N LYS A 437 -18.08 -3.63 -19.10
CA LYS A 437 -18.40 -2.19 -19.28
C LYS A 437 -17.30 -1.29 -18.71
N GLU A 438 -16.78 -1.62 -17.52
CA GLU A 438 -15.70 -0.87 -16.86
C GLU A 438 -14.38 -0.98 -17.62
N SER A 439 -14.04 -2.16 -18.16
CA SER A 439 -12.91 -2.36 -19.07
C SER A 439 -13.04 -1.54 -20.36
N ILE A 440 -14.23 -1.53 -21.00
CA ILE A 440 -14.51 -0.71 -22.20
C ILE A 440 -14.36 0.79 -21.89
N LEU A 441 -14.90 1.25 -20.76
CA LEU A 441 -14.77 2.63 -20.32
C LEU A 441 -13.30 3.02 -20.13
N ALA A 442 -12.53 2.19 -19.42
CA ALA A 442 -11.12 2.44 -19.16
C ALA A 442 -10.26 2.44 -20.44
N GLU A 443 -10.56 1.56 -21.40
CA GLU A 443 -9.91 1.55 -22.71
C GLU A 443 -10.20 2.83 -23.51
N LYS A 444 -11.44 3.33 -23.49
CA LYS A 444 -11.76 4.66 -24.07
C LYS A 444 -11.01 5.79 -23.38
N VAL A 445 -10.90 5.78 -22.04
CA VAL A 445 -10.15 6.81 -21.31
C VAL A 445 -8.67 6.73 -21.68
N ARG A 446 -8.10 5.53 -21.83
CA ARG A 446 -6.72 5.31 -22.29
C ARG A 446 -6.49 5.88 -23.70
N GLN A 447 -7.35 5.57 -24.66
CA GLN A 447 -7.26 6.09 -26.03
C GLN A 447 -7.44 7.61 -26.09
N ASN A 448 -8.42 8.16 -25.37
CA ASN A 448 -8.65 9.61 -25.30
C ASN A 448 -7.53 10.35 -24.56
N THR A 449 -6.88 9.74 -23.56
CA THR A 449 -5.72 10.37 -22.88
C THR A 449 -4.47 10.33 -23.74
N LEU A 450 -4.18 9.21 -24.43
CA LEU A 450 -3.13 9.14 -25.46
C LEU A 450 -3.31 10.25 -26.50
N HIS A 451 -4.50 10.33 -27.11
CA HIS A 451 -4.78 11.33 -28.14
C HIS A 451 -4.71 12.79 -27.62
N LYS A 452 -5.08 13.03 -26.35
CA LYS A 452 -4.89 14.33 -25.69
C LYS A 452 -3.41 14.67 -25.47
N LEU A 453 -2.54 13.68 -25.21
CA LEU A 453 -1.10 13.85 -25.00
C LEU A 453 -0.35 14.03 -26.34
N GLU A 454 -0.70 13.27 -27.37
CA GLU A 454 -0.23 13.46 -28.75
C GLU A 454 -0.51 14.88 -29.25
N LYS A 455 -1.76 15.36 -29.06
CA LYS A 455 -2.15 16.75 -29.35
C LYS A 455 -1.41 17.80 -28.52
N GLN A 456 -0.84 17.43 -27.38
CA GLN A 456 -0.01 18.31 -26.54
C GLN A 456 1.48 18.26 -26.92
N GLY A 457 1.85 17.52 -27.98
CA GLY A 457 3.23 17.39 -28.44
C GLY A 457 4.12 16.59 -27.48
N VAL A 458 3.55 15.69 -26.68
CA VAL A 458 4.32 14.78 -25.83
C VAL A 458 5.00 13.72 -26.72
N PRO A 459 6.34 13.57 -26.68
CA PRO A 459 7.05 12.56 -27.46
C PRO A 459 6.51 11.14 -27.26
N GLU A 460 6.40 10.37 -28.34
CA GLU A 460 5.85 9.01 -28.35
C GLU A 460 6.57 8.08 -27.36
N GLU A 461 7.86 8.32 -27.12
CA GLU A 461 8.69 7.54 -26.19
C GLU A 461 8.10 7.47 -24.78
N TYR A 462 7.57 8.60 -24.28
CA TYR A 462 6.91 8.69 -22.97
C TYR A 462 5.47 8.15 -22.98
N LEU A 463 4.88 7.97 -24.16
CA LEU A 463 3.55 7.39 -24.35
C LEU A 463 3.58 5.86 -24.45
N ARG A 464 4.76 5.24 -24.66
CA ARG A 464 4.93 3.79 -24.83
C ARG A 464 4.35 2.95 -23.69
N GLU A 465 4.44 3.41 -22.45
CA GLU A 465 3.89 2.67 -21.30
C GLU A 465 2.35 2.73 -21.26
N LEU A 466 1.77 3.89 -21.60
CA LEU A 466 0.33 4.10 -21.67
C LEU A 466 -0.27 3.41 -22.92
N SER A 467 0.47 3.35 -24.03
CA SER A 467 0.04 2.69 -25.26
C SER A 467 0.07 1.16 -25.15
N ARG A 468 1.02 0.60 -24.38
CA ARG A 468 1.15 -0.85 -24.11
C ARG A 468 0.34 -1.35 -22.91
N MET A 469 -0.29 -0.46 -22.14
CA MET A 469 -1.11 -0.86 -20.99
C MET A 469 -2.34 -1.66 -21.44
N THR A 470 -2.37 -2.95 -21.08
CA THR A 470 -3.51 -3.84 -21.27
C THR A 470 -4.54 -3.68 -20.15
N ILE A 471 -5.81 -3.60 -20.51
CA ILE A 471 -6.94 -3.47 -19.58
C ILE A 471 -7.79 -4.73 -19.70
N ASN A 472 -7.74 -5.56 -18.66
CA ASN A 472 -8.47 -6.83 -18.58
C ASN A 472 -9.58 -6.73 -17.53
N GLU A 473 -10.57 -7.63 -17.58
CA GLU A 473 -11.69 -7.72 -16.60
C GLU A 473 -11.23 -7.76 -15.13
N SER A 474 -10.03 -8.29 -14.84
CA SER A 474 -9.46 -8.36 -13.48
C SER A 474 -8.85 -7.06 -12.96
N ASN A 475 -8.53 -6.12 -13.86
CA ASN A 475 -7.76 -4.91 -13.60
C ASN A 475 -8.54 -3.63 -13.96
N ALA A 476 -9.82 -3.78 -14.30
CA ALA A 476 -10.72 -2.72 -14.75
C ALA A 476 -11.08 -1.78 -13.60
#